data_AF-A0AAJ4IEG3-F1
#
_entry.id   AF-A0AAJ4IEG3-F1
#
_cell.length_a   1.000
_cell.length_b   1.000
_cell.length_c   1.000
_cell.angle_alpha   90.00
_cell.angle_beta   90.00
_cell.angle_gamma   90.00
#
_symmetry.space_group_name_H-M   'P 1'
#
loop_
_entity.id
_entity.type
_entity.pdbx_description
1 polymer ?
#
loop_
_entity_poly.entity_id
_entity_poly.type
_entity_poly.pdbx_seq_one_letter_code
_entity_poly.pdbx_strand_id
1 'polypeptide(L)' 'MQLFNTLTRTLQPFCTIRENAVGLYACGPTVYDYAHIGNLRTDLFVDVLTCVLRLNGYQVNDVGNHSTKLQRR' A
#
# COMPACT_ATOMS: atom_id res chain seq x y z
N MET A 1 8.63 -14.79 0.84
CA MET A 1 8.66 -13.40 0.34
C MET A 1 9.56 -12.57 1.24
N GLN A 2 10.38 -11.67 0.70
CA GLN A 2 11.21 -10.73 1.47
C GLN A 2 10.85 -9.30 1.04
N LEU A 3 10.78 -8.36 1.99
CA LEU A 3 10.51 -6.94 1.73
C LEU A 3 11.66 -6.09 2.26
N PHE A 4 11.95 -4.99 1.57
CA PHE A 4 12.91 -4.01 2.03
C PHE A 4 12.25 -3.12 3.09
N ASN A 5 12.80 -3.13 4.31
CA ASN A 5 12.32 -2.28 5.39
C ASN A 5 13.12 -0.99 5.41
N THR A 6 12.46 0.15 5.12
CA THR A 6 13.08 1.48 5.13
C THR A 6 13.59 1.90 6.52
N LEU A 7 12.98 1.42 7.61
CA LEU A 7 13.40 1.74 8.98
C LEU A 7 14.78 1.13 9.31
N THR A 8 14.98 -0.14 8.95
CA THR A 8 16.24 -0.86 9.20
C THR A 8 17.21 -0.80 8.02
N ARG A 9 16.74 -0.33 6.85
CA ARG A 9 17.45 -0.35 5.55
C ARG A 9 17.95 -1.73 5.15
N THR A 10 17.20 -2.77 5.51
CA THR A 10 17.56 -4.17 5.24
C THR A 10 16.41 -4.93 4.61
N LEU A 11 16.75 -5.96 3.84
CA LEU A 11 15.79 -6.97 3.41
C LEU A 11 15.41 -7.83 4.62
N GLN A 12 14.11 -7.92 4.89
CA GLN A 12 13.57 -8.71 5.98
C GLN A 12 12.54 -9.71 5.43
N PRO A 13 12.44 -10.91 6.04
CA PRO A 13 11.35 -11.82 5.72
C PRO A 13 10.02 -11.16 6.06
N PHE A 14 9.06 -11.27 5.14
CA PHE A 14 7.72 -10.76 5.38
C PHE A 14 6.95 -11.76 6.24
N CYS A 15 6.56 -11.33 7.44
CA CYS A 15 5.74 -12.10 8.38
C CYS A 15 4.44 -11.35 8.66
N THR A 16 3.31 -12.05 8.67
CA THR A 16 2.01 -11.44 8.95
C THR A 16 1.77 -11.32 10.45
N ILE A 17 1.07 -10.27 10.87
CA ILE A 17 0.73 -10.04 12.29
C ILE A 17 -0.42 -10.96 12.73
N ARG A 18 -1.33 -11.30 11.80
CA ARG A 18 -2.40 -12.29 11.98
C ARG A 18 -2.23 -13.40 10.94
N GLU A 19 -2.59 -14.62 11.31
CA GLU A 19 -2.50 -15.77 10.40
C GLU A 19 -3.29 -15.49 9.11
N ASN A 20 -2.62 -15.64 7.96
CA ASN A 20 -3.18 -15.43 6.63
C ASN A 20 -3.78 -14.04 6.33
N ALA A 21 -3.60 -13.04 7.20
CA ALA A 21 -4.15 -11.70 7.02
C ALA A 21 -3.06 -10.63 7.01
N VAL A 22 -3.08 -9.80 5.96
CA VAL A 22 -2.15 -8.69 5.75
C VAL A 22 -2.91 -7.38 5.75
N GLY A 23 -2.55 -6.47 6.65
CA GLY A 23 -2.98 -5.07 6.56
C GLY A 23 -1.95 -4.28 5.76
N LEU A 24 -2.37 -3.67 4.65
CA LEU A 24 -1.54 -2.76 3.87
C LEU A 24 -2.11 -1.36 3.97
N TYR A 25 -1.27 -0.38 4.34
CA TYR A 25 -1.62 1.03 4.35
C TYR A 25 -0.75 1.78 3.35
N ALA A 26 -1.39 2.46 2.40
CA ALA A 26 -0.74 3.36 1.47
C ALA A 26 -1.36 4.76 1.58
N CYS A 27 -0.51 5.79 1.61
CA CYS A 27 -0.96 7.18 1.55
C CYS A 27 -1.50 7.45 0.13
N GLY A 28 -2.79 7.80 0.02
CA GLY A 28 -3.39 8.17 -1.26
C GLY A 28 -2.99 9.58 -1.72
N PRO A 29 -3.20 9.89 -3.01
CA PRO A 29 -2.89 11.20 -3.57
C PRO A 29 -3.74 12.30 -2.90
N THR A 30 -3.16 13.49 -2.77
CA THR A 30 -3.90 14.69 -2.36
C THR A 30 -4.78 15.15 -3.52
N VAL A 31 -6.10 15.20 -3.32
CA VAL A 31 -7.12 15.44 -4.35
C VAL A 31 -7.27 16.90 -4.83
N TYR A 32 -6.21 17.71 -4.75
CA TYR A 32 -6.27 19.13 -5.15
C TYR A 32 -6.07 19.38 -6.65
N ASP A 33 -5.52 18.40 -7.37
CA ASP A 33 -5.20 18.51 -8.79
C ASP A 33 -5.29 17.13 -9.47
N TYR A 34 -5.25 17.10 -10.80
CA TYR A 34 -5.28 15.86 -11.58
C TYR A 34 -4.12 14.94 -11.21
N ALA A 35 -4.38 13.63 -11.20
CA ALA A 35 -3.33 12.65 -10.96
C ALA A 35 -2.28 12.72 -12.08
N HIS A 36 -1.04 13.03 -11.72
CA HIS A 36 0.09 13.01 -12.66
C HIS A 36 0.79 11.64 -12.65
N ILE A 37 1.65 11.39 -13.64
CA ILE A 37 2.40 10.11 -13.81
C ILE A 37 3.16 9.71 -12.53
N GLY A 38 3.63 10.69 -11.74
CA GLY A 38 4.28 10.43 -10.46
C GLY A 38 3.36 9.78 -9.41
N ASN A 39 2.09 10.18 -9.36
CA ASN A 39 1.09 9.58 -8.47
C ASN A 39 0.76 8.17 -8.93
N LEU A 40 0.55 8.00 -10.25
CA LEU A 40 0.23 6.72 -10.86
C LEU A 40 1.30 5.66 -10.60
N ARG A 41 2.59 6.05 -10.58
CA ARG A 41 3.68 5.11 -10.27
C ARG A 41 3.53 4.49 -8.87
N THR A 42 3.13 5.30 -7.88
CA THR A 42 2.96 4.84 -6.50
C THR A 42 1.71 3.97 -6.39
N ASP A 43 0.62 4.36 -7.04
CA ASP A 43 -0.62 3.57 -7.07
C ASP A 43 -0.41 2.20 -7.73
N LEU A 44 0.31 2.15 -8.86
CA LEU A 44 0.66 0.89 -9.54
C LEU A 44 1.56 0.01 -8.67
N PHE A 45 2.50 0.58 -7.92
CA PHE A 45 3.36 -0.19 -7.02
C PHE A 45 2.55 -0.86 -5.91
N VAL A 46 1.61 -0.13 -5.31
CA VAL A 46 0.71 -0.67 -4.27
C VAL A 46 -0.17 -1.77 -4.84
N ASP A 47 -0.73 -1.58 -6.05
CA ASP A 47 -1.54 -2.59 -6.72
C ASP A 47 -0.76 -3.89 -7.01
N VAL A 48 0.44 -3.77 -7.58
CA VAL A 48 1.33 -4.93 -7.82
C VAL A 48 1.67 -5.64 -6.51
N LEU A 49 1.96 -4.89 -5.44
CA LEU A 49 2.26 -5.47 -4.13
C LEU A 49 1.06 -6.26 -3.57
N THR A 50 -0.15 -5.68 -3.64
CA THR A 50 -1.39 -6.35 -3.21
C THR A 50 -1.68 -7.59 -4.06
N CYS A 51 -1.43 -7.54 -5.37
CA CYS A 51 -1.57 -8.69 -6.25
C CYS A 51 -0.61 -9.83 -5.87
N VAL A 52 0.67 -9.52 -5.67
CA VAL A 52 1.68 -10.52 -5.25
C VAL A 52 1.35 -11.13 -3.89
N LEU A 53 0.87 -10.33 -2.93
CA LEU A 53 0.44 -10.82 -1.63
C LEU A 53 -0.76 -11.77 -1.74
N ARG A 54 -1.76 -11.44 -2.57
CA ARG A 54 -2.91 -12.32 -2.83
C ARG A 54 -2.52 -13.62 -3.54
N LEU A 55 -1.62 -13.55 -4.53
CA LEU A 55 -1.08 -14.73 -5.23
C LEU A 55 -0.34 -15.67 -4.28
N ASN A 56 0.30 -15.13 -3.24
CA ASN A 56 0.96 -15.91 -2.19
C ASN A 56 -0.02 -16.47 -1.14
N GLY A 57 -1.34 -16.34 -1.33
CA GLY A 57 -2.36 -16.94 -0.46
C GLY A 57 -2.77 -16.08 0.74
N TYR A 58 -2.32 -14.82 0.83
CA TYR A 58 -2.69 -13.93 1.92
C TYR A 58 -4.02 -13.21 1.63
N GLN A 59 -4.88 -13.08 2.64
CA GLN A 59 -5.99 -12.15 2.63
C GLN A 59 -5.48 -10.74 2.90
N VAL A 60 -5.45 -9.90 1.86
CA VAL A 60 -4.96 -8.51 1.97
C VAL A 60 -6.14 -7.57 2.21
N ASN A 61 -6.12 -6.91 3.37
CA ASN A 61 -6.97 -5.77 3.67
C ASN A 61 -6.19 -4.48 3.34
N ASP A 62 -6.43 -3.95 2.15
CA ASP A 62 -5.84 -2.71 1.67
C ASP A 62 -6.68 -1.53 2.17
N VAL A 63 -6.10 -0.72 3.06
CA VAL A 63 -6.74 0.48 3.60
C VAL A 63 -6.00 1.69 3.06
N GLY A 64 -6.49 2.23 1.95
CA GLY A 64 -6.01 3.49 1.39
C GLY A 64 -6.69 4.69 2.06
N ASN A 65 -5.91 5.64 2.58
CA ASN A 65 -6.46 6.94 2.98
C ASN A 65 -6.42 7.88 1.78
N HIS A 66 -7.58 8.27 1.26
CA HIS A 66 -7.67 9.47 0.44
C HIS A 66 -7.63 10.66 1.39
N SER A 67 -6.59 11.49 1.29
CA SER A 67 -6.58 12.79 1.99
C SER A 67 -7.59 13.72 1.32
N THR A 68 -8.88 13.44 1.49
CA THR A 68 -9.94 14.42 1.28
C THR A 68 -9.72 15.44 2.38
N LYS A 69 -9.26 16.66 2.05
CA LYS A 69 -9.64 17.77 2.90
C LYS A 69 -11.16 17.69 2.92
N LEU A 70 -11.69 17.39 4.09
CA LEU A 70 -13.10 17.46 4.43
C LEU A 70 -13.73 18.62 3.63
N GLN A 71 -14.37 18.32 2.49
CA GLN A 71 -15.30 19.23 1.84
C GLN A 71 -16.53 19.24 2.75
N ARG A 72 -16.35 19.80 3.96
CA ARG A 72 -17.45 20.41 4.68
C ARG A 72 -17.85 21.59 3.81
N ARG A 73 -18.95 21.36 3.09
CA ARG A 73 -19.94 22.31 2.58
C ARG A 73 -19.43 23.68 2.17
#